data_AF-A0A7W1RZI8-F1
#
_entry.id   AF-A0A7W1RZI8-F1
#
_cell.length_a   1.000
_cell.length_b   1.000
_cell.length_c   1.000
_cell.angle_alpha   90.00
_cell.angle_beta   90.00
_cell.angle_gamma   90.00
#
_symmetry.space_group_name_H-M   'P 1'
#
loop_
_entity.id
_entity.type
_entity.pdbx_description
1 polymer ?
#
loop_
_entity_poly.entity_id
_entity_poly.type
_entity_poly.pdbx_seq_one_letter_code
_entity_poly.pdbx_strand_id
1 'polypeptide(L)'
;AALVGKAPSPHANDLTIVVINNDGGGIFDFLPVAQVAGYERLVRTPHGMRFEHAARQFNLAYHAVRSRDELMEALDLAAVSGVPRLIECLVEPGHAVDRHRALVKALAES
;
A
#
# COMPACT_ATOMS: atom_id res chain seq x y z
N ALA A 1 -22.66 13.22 32.29
CA ALA A 1 -23.54 13.28 31.12
C ALA A 1 -23.07 12.21 30.14
N ALA A 2 -23.81 11.10 30.01
CA ALA A 2 -23.50 10.07 29.05
C ALA A 2 -23.89 10.57 27.65
N LEU A 3 -22.92 10.74 26.76
CA LEU A 3 -23.18 10.92 25.35
C LEU A 3 -23.84 9.62 24.87
N VAL A 4 -25.11 9.71 24.47
CA VAL A 4 -25.80 8.64 23.75
C VAL A 4 -25.11 8.50 22.40
N GLY A 5 -24.05 7.69 22.35
CA GLY A 5 -23.39 7.30 21.12
C GLY A 5 -24.36 6.48 20.29
N LYS A 6 -24.61 6.91 19.05
CA LYS A 6 -25.28 6.12 18.02
C LYS A 6 -24.68 4.70 18.04
N ALA A 7 -25.54 3.67 18.14
CA ALA A 7 -25.08 2.29 18.07
C ALA A 7 -24.18 2.14 16.83
N PRO A 8 -22.97 1.56 16.97
CA PRO A 8 -22.06 1.42 15.84
C PRO A 8 -22.80 0.70 14.71
N SER A 9 -22.68 1.21 13.49
CA SER A 9 -23.20 0.48 12.32
C SER A 9 -22.54 -0.91 12.29
N PRO A 10 -23.19 -1.94 11.73
CA PRO A 10 -22.62 -3.29 11.65
C PRO A 10 -21.28 -3.35 10.89
N HIS A 11 -20.87 -2.26 10.22
CA HIS A 11 -19.60 -2.14 9.50
C HIS A 11 -18.68 -1.05 10.08
N ALA A 12 -19.03 -0.41 11.21
CA ALA A 12 -18.28 0.74 11.74
C ALA A 12 -16.82 0.41 12.11
N ASN A 13 -16.49 -0.88 12.27
CA ASN A 13 -15.14 -1.37 12.59
C ASN A 13 -14.53 -2.23 11.47
N ASP A 14 -15.16 -2.30 10.29
CA ASP A 14 -14.69 -3.14 9.19
C ASP A 14 -13.97 -2.29 8.13
N LEU A 15 -12.78 -1.78 8.51
CA LEU A 15 -11.93 -0.99 7.63
C LEU A 15 -10.57 -1.69 7.44
N THR A 16 -10.27 -2.03 6.19
CA THR A 16 -8.95 -2.52 5.80
C THR A 16 -8.29 -1.55 4.85
N ILE A 17 -7.18 -0.94 5.28
CA ILE A 17 -6.37 -0.04 4.47
C ILE A 17 -5.20 -0.85 3.90
N VAL A 18 -5.10 -0.94 2.58
CA VAL A 18 -3.94 -1.53 1.91
C VAL A 18 -3.07 -0.40 1.36
N VAL A 19 -1.84 -0.29 1.87
CA VAL A 19 -0.86 0.70 1.42
C VAL A 19 0.15 -0.01 0.53
N ILE A 20 0.23 0.37 -0.74
CA ILE A 20 1.32 -0.04 -1.61
C ILE A 20 2.50 0.90 -1.35
N ASN A 21 3.46 0.44 -0.54
CA ASN A 21 4.64 1.22 -0.21
C ASN A 21 5.78 0.89 -1.18
N ASN A 22 5.93 1.75 -2.19
CA ASN A 22 7.00 1.74 -3.20
C ASN A 22 8.02 2.87 -2.98
N ASP A 23 8.05 3.43 -1.76
CA ASP A 23 8.91 4.52 -1.31
C ASP A 23 8.84 5.76 -2.21
N GLY A 24 7.66 6.38 -2.30
CA GLY A 24 7.45 7.66 -2.98
C GLY A 24 6.57 7.58 -4.24
N GLY A 25 6.81 8.47 -5.20
CA GLY A 25 5.99 8.66 -6.40
C GLY A 25 6.26 7.65 -7.51
N GLY A 26 6.11 6.35 -7.26
CA GLY A 26 6.49 5.29 -8.22
C GLY A 26 5.79 5.32 -9.59
N ILE A 27 4.75 6.13 -9.80
CA ILE A 27 4.16 6.37 -11.13
C ILE A 27 5.12 7.15 -12.05
N PHE A 28 5.96 8.01 -11.49
CA PHE A 28 6.87 8.83 -12.29
C PHE A 28 8.01 8.01 -12.90
N ASP A 29 8.25 6.80 -12.40
CA ASP A 29 9.21 5.82 -12.94
C ASP A 29 8.88 5.43 -14.40
N PHE A 30 7.61 5.56 -14.77
CA PHE A 30 7.12 5.24 -16.12
C PHE A 30 7.40 6.36 -17.13
N LEU A 31 7.69 7.58 -16.65
CA LEU A 31 7.81 8.76 -17.48
C LEU A 31 9.27 9.05 -17.84
N PRO A 32 9.55 9.74 -18.97
CA PRO A 32 10.92 10.12 -19.34
C PRO A 32 11.67 10.94 -18.29
N VAL A 33 10.96 11.65 -17.40
CA VAL A 33 11.56 12.44 -16.30
C VAL A 33 12.38 11.57 -15.34
N ALA A 34 12.15 10.26 -15.29
CA ALA A 34 12.95 9.31 -14.50
C ALA A 34 14.45 9.30 -14.85
N GLN A 35 14.84 9.80 -16.03
CA GLN A 35 16.23 9.83 -16.50
C GLN A 35 16.93 11.17 -16.23
N VAL A 36 16.22 12.15 -15.65
CA VAL A 36 16.74 13.51 -15.45
C VAL A 36 17.53 13.60 -14.14
N ALA A 37 18.62 14.38 -14.13
CA ALA A 37 19.37 14.66 -12.91
C ALA A 37 18.47 15.28 -11.83
N GLY A 38 18.54 14.75 -10.61
CA GLY A 38 17.73 15.21 -9.48
C GLY A 38 16.32 14.61 -9.41
N TYR A 39 15.96 13.71 -10.34
CA TYR A 39 14.68 12.98 -10.34
C TYR A 39 14.34 12.40 -8.96
N GLU A 40 15.28 11.70 -8.33
CA GLU A 40 15.06 11.01 -7.06
C GLU A 40 14.58 11.98 -5.98
N ARG A 41 15.25 13.13 -5.88
CA ARG A 41 14.96 14.13 -4.84
C ARG A 41 13.74 14.99 -5.14
N LEU A 42 13.48 15.30 -6.41
CA LEU A 42 12.51 16.33 -6.80
C LEU A 42 11.17 15.76 -7.28
N VAL A 43 11.16 14.50 -7.73
CA VAL A 43 9.99 13.87 -8.37
C VAL A 43 9.64 12.56 -7.69
N ARG A 44 10.61 11.64 -7.53
CA ARG A 44 10.36 10.36 -6.86
C ARG A 44 10.06 10.56 -5.39
N THR A 45 10.83 11.43 -4.72
CA THR A 45 10.68 11.79 -3.31
C THR A 45 10.52 10.56 -2.40
N PRO A 46 11.54 9.66 -2.34
CA PRO A 46 11.52 8.56 -1.38
C PRO A 46 11.43 9.11 0.03
N HIS A 47 10.55 8.52 0.84
CA HIS A 47 10.26 9.00 2.18
C HIS A 47 10.96 8.17 3.25
N GLY A 48 11.37 6.93 2.97
CA GLY A 48 12.06 6.04 3.91
C GLY A 48 11.20 5.64 5.12
N MET A 49 9.88 5.71 4.98
CA MET A 49 8.93 5.55 6.09
C MET A 49 8.26 4.19 6.06
N ARG A 50 7.96 3.69 7.27
CA ARG A 50 7.06 2.57 7.54
C ARG A 50 5.81 3.09 8.24
N PHE A 51 4.67 2.45 8.01
CA PHE A 51 3.39 2.93 8.51
C PHE A 51 2.95 2.26 9.82
N GLU A 52 3.81 1.45 10.45
CA GLU A 52 3.55 0.77 11.72
C GLU A 52 3.16 1.76 12.84
N HIS A 53 3.92 2.84 13.00
CA HIS A 53 3.64 3.83 14.05
C HIS A 53 2.36 4.62 13.78
N ALA A 54 2.04 4.88 12.51
CA ALA A 54 0.77 5.49 12.14
C ALA A 54 -0.40 4.56 12.46
N ALA A 55 -0.29 3.26 12.12
CA ALA A 55 -1.29 2.26 12.47
C ALA A 55 -1.49 2.20 14.00
N ARG A 56 -0.39 2.18 14.77
CA ARG A 56 -0.43 2.17 16.24
C ARG A 56 -1.09 3.43 16.82
N GLN A 57 -0.85 4.60 16.26
CA GLN A 57 -1.45 5.86 16.71
C GLN A 57 -2.98 5.85 16.61
N PHE A 58 -3.54 5.17 15.60
CA PHE A 58 -4.98 5.07 15.38
C PHE A 58 -5.59 3.73 15.81
N ASN A 59 -4.85 2.93 16.58
CA ASN A 59 -5.26 1.62 17.08
C ASN A 59 -5.72 0.66 15.94
N LEU A 60 -4.97 0.68 14.83
CA LEU A 60 -5.15 -0.23 13.71
C LEU A 60 -4.24 -1.45 13.89
N ALA A 61 -4.74 -2.65 13.62
CA ALA A 61 -3.89 -3.82 13.45
C ALA A 61 -2.92 -3.59 12.28
N TYR A 62 -1.66 -3.98 12.40
CA TYR A 62 -0.64 -3.72 11.39
C TYR A 62 -0.08 -5.03 10.83
N HIS A 63 -0.03 -5.13 9.51
CA HIS A 63 0.63 -6.23 8.79
C HIS A 63 1.57 -5.65 7.73
N ALA A 64 2.83 -6.05 7.75
CA ALA A 64 3.77 -5.76 6.67
C ALA A 64 3.93 -7.01 5.81
N VAL A 65 3.61 -6.89 4.52
CA VAL A 65 3.62 -8.02 3.58
C VAL A 65 4.58 -7.74 2.42
N ARG A 66 5.27 -8.77 1.95
CA ARG A 66 6.28 -8.70 0.88
C ARG A 66 5.93 -9.57 -0.33
N SER A 67 4.89 -10.39 -0.21
CA SER A 67 4.46 -11.31 -1.24
C SER A 67 2.96 -11.25 -1.47
N ARG A 68 2.52 -11.80 -2.61
CA ARG A 68 1.10 -11.94 -2.92
C ARG A 68 0.41 -12.86 -1.92
N ASP A 69 1.08 -13.94 -1.51
CA ASP A 69 0.50 -14.93 -0.62
C ASP A 69 0.28 -14.33 0.78
N GLU A 70 1.27 -13.61 1.31
CA GLU A 70 1.12 -12.86 2.58
C GLU A 70 0.00 -11.80 2.51
N LEU A 71 -0.15 -11.12 1.38
CA LEU A 71 -1.25 -10.18 1.18
C LEU A 71 -2.60 -10.89 1.20
N MET A 72 -2.72 -12.04 0.53
CA MET A 72 -3.96 -12.83 0.53
C MET A 72 -4.30 -13.32 1.94
N GLU A 73 -3.33 -13.86 2.68
CA GLU A 73 -3.52 -14.28 4.06
C GLU A 73 -3.97 -13.12 4.97
N ALA A 74 -3.37 -11.94 4.80
CA ALA A 74 -3.74 -10.76 5.56
C ALA A 74 -5.16 -10.26 5.21
N LEU A 75 -5.58 -10.39 3.94
CA LEU A 75 -6.94 -10.06 3.49
C LEU A 75 -7.98 -11.08 3.95
N ASP A 76 -7.63 -12.37 4.00
CA ASP A 76 -8.51 -13.42 4.49
C ASP A 76 -8.75 -13.27 6.00
N LEU A 77 -7.68 -13.02 6.76
CA LEU A 77 -7.79 -12.61 8.17
C LEU A 77 -8.65 -11.34 8.29
N ALA A 78 -8.53 -10.45 7.32
CA ALA A 78 -9.23 -9.18 7.35
C ALA A 78 -10.74 -9.31 7.31
N ALA A 79 -11.22 -10.20 6.45
CA ALA A 79 -12.63 -10.44 6.22
C ALA A 79 -13.38 -11.02 7.44
N VAL A 80 -12.66 -11.61 8.40
CA VAL A 80 -13.29 -12.34 9.52
C VAL A 80 -13.10 -11.70 10.89
N SER A 81 -12.18 -10.74 11.05
CA SER A 81 -11.79 -10.29 12.39
C SER A 81 -12.62 -9.14 12.96
N GLY A 82 -13.28 -8.33 12.11
CA GLY A 82 -14.00 -7.12 12.54
C GLY A 82 -13.14 -6.05 13.24
N VAL A 83 -11.81 -6.08 13.03
CA VAL A 83 -10.84 -5.13 13.59
C VAL A 83 -10.29 -4.26 12.46
N PRO A 84 -10.27 -2.92 12.60
CA PRO A 84 -9.71 -2.05 11.58
C PRO A 84 -8.19 -2.24 11.49
N ARG A 85 -7.64 -2.20 10.27
CA ARG A 85 -6.23 -2.55 10.02
C ARG A 85 -5.57 -1.74 8.92
N LEU A 86 -4.25 -1.76 8.94
CA LEU A 86 -3.35 -1.32 7.88
C LEU A 86 -2.48 -2.49 7.43
N ILE A 87 -2.61 -2.87 6.17
CA ILE A 87 -1.73 -3.83 5.48
C ILE A 87 -0.78 -3.02 4.60
N GLU A 88 0.50 -3.01 4.94
CA GLU A 88 1.56 -2.34 4.18
C GLU A 88 2.24 -3.35 3.25
N CYS A 89 1.97 -3.25 1.95
CA CYS A 89 2.63 -4.02 0.91
C CYS A 89 3.96 -3.35 0.55
N LEU A 90 5.06 -3.95 0.99
CA LEU A 90 6.41 -3.51 0.66
C LEU A 90 6.76 -3.99 -0.75
N VAL A 91 6.97 -3.06 -1.66
CA VAL A 91 7.36 -3.36 -3.03
C VAL A 91 8.64 -2.63 -3.38
N GLU A 92 9.52 -3.34 -4.10
CA GLU A 92 10.78 -2.75 -4.55
C GLU A 92 10.52 -1.58 -5.53
N PRO A 93 11.22 -0.43 -5.38
CA PRO A 93 11.18 0.66 -6.33
C PRO A 93 11.50 0.19 -7.77
N GLY A 94 10.82 0.76 -8.77
CA GLY A 94 11.05 0.41 -10.19
C GLY A 94 10.47 -0.93 -10.66
N HIS A 95 10.18 -1.87 -9.75
CA HIS A 95 9.72 -3.22 -10.09
C HIS A 95 8.38 -3.24 -10.86
N ALA A 96 7.55 -2.21 -10.69
CA ALA A 96 6.31 -2.04 -11.45
C ALA A 96 6.57 -1.73 -12.93
N VAL A 97 7.60 -0.94 -13.26
CA VAL A 97 7.96 -0.57 -14.63
C VAL A 97 8.41 -1.79 -15.41
N ASP A 98 9.29 -2.60 -14.83
CA ASP A 98 9.85 -3.78 -15.50
C ASP A 98 8.75 -4.80 -15.83
N ARG A 99 7.91 -5.13 -14.83
CA ARG A 99 6.79 -6.06 -15.03
C ARG A 99 5.77 -5.54 -16.04
N HIS A 100 5.44 -4.24 -15.99
CA HIS A 100 4.50 -3.65 -16.94
C HIS A 100 5.06 -3.67 -18.37
N ARG A 101 6.31 -3.28 -18.59
CA ARG A 101 6.95 -3.32 -19.91
C ARG A 101 7.05 -4.74 -20.45
N ALA A 102 7.38 -5.71 -19.60
CA ALA A 102 7.42 -7.12 -19.99
C ALA A 102 6.04 -7.63 -20.44
N LEU A 103 4.98 -7.29 -19.69
CA LEU A 103 3.60 -7.65 -20.05
C LEU A 103 3.16 -7.02 -21.37
N VAL A 104 3.37 -5.70 -21.53
CA VAL A 104 3.02 -4.98 -22.77
C VAL A 104 3.75 -5.56 -23.97
N LYS A 105 5.04 -5.89 -23.82
CA LYS A 105 5.82 -6.54 -24.86
C LYS A 105 5.24 -7.91 -25.24
N ALA A 106 4.95 -8.75 -24.27
CA ALA A 106 4.39 -10.08 -24.52
C ALA A 106 3.03 -10.02 -25.25
N LEU A 107 2.18 -9.04 -24.90
CA LEU A 107 0.90 -8.82 -25.57
C LEU A 107 1.04 -8.29 -27.00
N ALA A 108 2.09 -7.53 -27.30
CA ALA A 108 2.35 -7.02 -28.65
C ALA A 108 2.96 -8.07 -29.59
N GLU A 109 3.60 -9.10 -29.03
CA GLU A 109 4.20 -10.23 -29.74
C GLU A 109 3.23 -11.43 -29.91
N SER A 110 2.01 -11.33 -29.35
CA SER A 110 0.93 -12.32 -29.46
C SER A 110 -0.02 -11.98 -30.61
#